data_AF-A0A673KXL0-F1
#
_entry.id   AF-A0A673KXL0-F1
#
_cell.length_a   1.000
_cell.length_b   1.000
_cell.length_c   1.000
_cell.angle_alpha   90.00
_cell.angle_beta   90.00
_cell.angle_gamma   90.00
#
_symmetry.space_group_name_H-M   'P 1'
#
loop_
_entity.id
_entity.type
_entity.pdbx_description
1 polymer ?
#
loop_
_entity_poly.entity_id
_entity_poly.type
_entity_poly.pdbx_seq_one_letter_code
_entity_poly.pdbx_strand_id
1 'polypeptide(L)'
;MHRRIDYFQQPQYTVYTGVVFVCFCRLLVYPPPPAKGGISVTNEDLHCLNDGEFLNDSILIVVTKYCFYKKIKIKEDAIRSHVFSSFFYKRLNQRERRNAVDASNLPIQKRKHNRVKTWTRHVDLFQKDFIFVPINESAHWYLAIICFPGLEKAHVELNPLYQPQTQAHSTAVSSSPPTDGGSDELDDVRQHTSVPHRSLADVNRQQQYTDGLHRIIECYGTDDSHNSDDQSSCQDGCSEDDSLVDECGSFDKAELGSKPTICKQPCILIMDSLRGPTRSTVVKTLREYLEVEWEVKKGSKRSFGKDVMKGSSPRVPQQDNFSDCGVYVLQYVESFFESPLPSFHLPMNLLDWFPQQRMKTKRDEIKELILKLQTQQQLNLERSGQTDSCHSPCEDTLESADLIPPISS
;
A
#
# COMPACT_ATOMS: atom_id res chain seq x y z
N MET A 1 33.73 26.36 -23.20
CA MET A 1 33.13 27.69 -22.89
C MET A 1 31.98 27.89 -23.88
N HIS A 2 30.69 27.98 -23.56
CA HIS A 2 29.95 28.22 -22.33
C HIS A 2 28.65 27.39 -22.36
N ARG A 3 28.25 26.87 -21.19
CA ARG A 3 27.03 26.10 -20.95
C ARG A 3 25.80 26.99 -21.12
N ARG A 4 24.75 26.46 -21.75
CA ARG A 4 23.39 26.98 -21.65
C ARG A 4 22.87 26.63 -20.25
N ILE A 5 22.58 27.64 -19.45
CA ILE A 5 21.94 27.52 -18.14
C ILE A 5 20.44 27.64 -18.42
N ASP A 6 19.70 26.55 -18.28
CA ASP A 6 18.25 26.57 -18.31
C ASP A 6 17.76 27.20 -17.00
N TYR A 7 17.03 28.32 -17.15
CA TYR A 7 16.45 29.06 -16.04
C TYR A 7 15.35 28.22 -15.39
N PHE A 8 15.53 27.95 -14.10
CA PHE A 8 14.50 27.49 -13.17
C PHE A 8 13.24 28.36 -13.30
N GLN A 9 12.10 27.73 -13.54
CA GLN A 9 10.78 28.35 -13.45
C GLN A 9 10.49 28.60 -11.97
N GLN A 10 10.70 29.83 -11.51
CA GLN A 10 10.29 30.26 -10.17
C GLN A 10 8.76 30.24 -10.05
N PRO A 11 8.20 30.07 -8.83
CA PRO A 11 6.77 30.21 -8.62
C PRO A 11 6.32 31.61 -9.05
N GLN A 12 5.28 31.71 -9.87
CA GLN A 12 4.69 33.00 -10.21
C GLN A 12 3.92 33.53 -9.00
N TYR A 13 4.57 34.37 -8.20
CA TYR A 13 3.91 35.20 -7.20
C TYR A 13 3.42 36.46 -7.89
N THR A 14 2.13 36.53 -8.22
CA THR A 14 1.54 37.77 -8.70
C THR A 14 1.15 38.60 -7.47
N VAL A 15 1.99 39.59 -7.12
CA VAL A 15 1.73 40.51 -6.02
C VAL A 15 0.79 41.61 -6.52
N TYR A 16 -0.51 41.44 -6.31
CA TYR A 16 -1.45 42.56 -6.29
C TYR A 16 -1.89 42.80 -4.85
N THR A 17 -1.67 44.03 -4.38
CA THR A 17 -2.26 44.58 -3.15
C THR A 17 -2.15 43.71 -1.89
N GLY A 18 -0.94 43.35 -1.44
CA GLY A 18 -0.72 42.85 -0.07
C GLY A 18 -1.48 41.57 0.35
N VAL A 19 -2.15 40.89 -0.59
CA VAL A 19 -2.85 39.63 -0.39
C VAL A 19 -2.14 38.59 -1.25
N VAL A 20 -1.52 37.60 -0.61
CA VAL A 20 -0.93 36.47 -1.34
C VAL A 20 -2.09 35.66 -1.92
N PHE A 21 -2.36 35.82 -3.21
CA PHE A 21 -3.24 34.92 -3.95
C PHE A 21 -2.53 33.58 -4.10
N VAL A 22 -2.85 32.61 -3.24
CA VAL A 22 -2.48 31.22 -3.47
C VAL A 22 -3.43 30.68 -4.54
N CYS A 23 -2.96 30.50 -5.78
CA CYS A 23 -3.75 29.79 -6.78
C CYS A 23 -3.98 28.35 -6.31
N PHE A 24 -5.24 27.98 -6.09
CA PHE A 24 -5.68 26.60 -5.98
C PHE A 24 -5.65 25.93 -7.36
N CYS A 25 -4.45 25.73 -7.85
CA CYS A 25 -4.20 25.17 -9.16
C CYS A 25 -4.14 23.63 -9.01
N ARG A 26 -5.13 22.95 -9.59
CA ARG A 26 -5.16 21.48 -9.72
C ARG A 26 -3.97 21.04 -10.59
N LEU A 27 -3.11 20.19 -10.06
CA LEU A 27 -1.92 19.70 -10.77
C LEU A 27 -2.24 18.48 -11.63
N LEU A 28 -2.92 17.48 -11.08
CA LEU A 28 -3.23 16.25 -11.80
C LEU A 28 -4.44 15.51 -11.25
N VAL A 29 -4.88 14.51 -12.01
CA VAL A 29 -5.89 13.53 -11.58
C VAL A 29 -5.34 12.13 -11.72
N TYR A 30 -5.39 11.32 -10.67
CA TYR A 30 -4.91 9.93 -10.76
C TYR A 30 -5.92 8.87 -10.28
N PRO A 31 -6.22 7.84 -11.09
CA PRO A 31 -5.82 7.69 -12.50
C PRO A 31 -6.44 8.80 -13.39
N PRO A 32 -5.80 9.17 -14.52
CA PRO A 32 -6.32 10.19 -15.41
C PRO A 32 -7.59 9.72 -16.13
N PRO A 33 -8.50 10.63 -16.53
CA PRO A 33 -9.61 10.32 -17.43
C PRO A 33 -9.13 9.59 -18.70
N PRO A 34 -9.91 8.65 -19.27
CA PRO A 34 -11.31 8.33 -18.95
C PRO A 34 -11.50 7.34 -17.77
N ALA A 35 -10.43 6.98 -17.05
CA ALA A 35 -10.57 6.14 -15.87
C ALA A 35 -11.42 6.83 -14.79
N LYS A 36 -12.36 6.09 -14.17
CA LYS A 36 -13.20 6.60 -13.07
C LYS A 36 -12.41 6.67 -11.75
N GLY A 37 -12.99 7.30 -10.72
CA GLY A 37 -12.39 7.34 -9.37
C GLY A 37 -11.02 8.02 -9.29
N GLY A 38 -10.79 8.99 -10.17
CA GLY A 38 -9.61 9.83 -10.20
C GLY A 38 -9.56 10.78 -9.01
N ILE A 39 -8.41 10.86 -8.36
CA ILE A 39 -8.17 11.74 -7.21
C ILE A 39 -7.40 12.94 -7.69
N SER A 40 -7.91 14.12 -7.34
CA SER A 40 -7.28 15.40 -7.66
C SER A 40 -6.12 15.65 -6.71
N VAL A 41 -4.96 16.04 -7.24
CA VAL A 41 -3.83 16.56 -6.46
C VAL A 41 -3.67 18.03 -6.83
N THR A 42 -3.60 18.88 -5.81
CA THR A 42 -3.39 20.32 -5.93
C THR A 42 -1.96 20.71 -5.59
N ASN A 43 -1.59 21.95 -5.85
CA ASN A 43 -0.30 22.47 -5.42
C ASN A 43 -0.15 22.51 -3.89
N GLU A 44 -1.26 22.67 -3.15
CA GLU A 44 -1.25 22.64 -1.69
C GLU A 44 -0.93 21.24 -1.16
N ASP A 45 -1.46 20.20 -1.80
CA ASP A 45 -1.15 18.81 -1.43
C ASP A 45 0.35 18.51 -1.52
N LEU A 46 1.09 19.15 -2.44
CA LEU A 46 2.54 18.98 -2.54
C LEU A 46 3.31 19.55 -1.34
N HIS A 47 2.74 20.51 -0.59
CA HIS A 47 3.41 21.05 0.59
C HIS A 47 3.63 19.97 1.65
N CYS A 48 2.76 18.96 1.73
CA CYS A 48 2.89 17.88 2.70
C CYS A 48 4.14 17.01 2.47
N LEU A 49 4.79 17.14 1.31
CA LEU A 49 6.04 16.44 0.97
C LEU A 49 7.30 17.19 1.40
N ASN A 50 7.18 18.41 1.90
CA ASN A 50 8.32 19.09 2.52
C ASN A 50 8.78 18.35 3.79
N ASP A 51 10.04 18.56 4.17
CA ASP A 51 10.59 17.99 5.40
C ASP A 51 9.79 18.47 6.62
N GLY A 52 9.51 17.55 7.55
CA GLY A 52 8.76 17.86 8.77
C GLY A 52 7.23 17.83 8.62
N GLU A 53 6.68 17.80 7.40
CA GLU A 53 5.23 17.82 7.18
C GLU A 53 4.60 16.42 7.17
N PHE A 54 3.39 16.29 7.71
CA PHE A 54 2.62 15.04 7.68
C PHE A 54 2.01 14.82 6.30
N LEU A 55 2.12 13.61 5.75
CA LEU A 55 1.44 13.29 4.49
C LEU A 55 -0.08 13.37 4.65
N ASN A 56 -0.75 13.92 3.64
CA ASN A 56 -2.19 13.97 3.55
C ASN A 56 -2.78 12.77 2.79
N ASP A 57 -4.10 12.61 2.87
CA ASP A 57 -4.84 11.53 2.20
C ASP A 57 -4.63 11.54 0.67
N SER A 58 -4.65 12.71 0.02
CA SER A 58 -4.51 12.86 -1.43
C SER A 58 -3.22 12.23 -1.94
N ILE A 59 -2.08 12.63 -1.34
CA ILE A 59 -0.76 12.12 -1.70
C ILE A 59 -0.64 10.63 -1.40
N LEU A 60 -1.07 10.20 -0.21
CA LEU A 60 -1.00 8.79 0.17
C LEU A 60 -1.77 7.90 -0.82
N ILE A 61 -3.00 8.29 -1.18
CA ILE A 61 -3.82 7.46 -2.07
C ILE A 61 -3.25 7.46 -3.50
N VAL A 62 -2.83 8.62 -4.03
CA VAL A 62 -2.28 8.69 -5.39
C VAL A 62 -1.00 7.87 -5.52
N VAL A 63 -0.08 7.98 -4.56
CA VAL A 63 1.17 7.22 -4.60
C VAL A 63 0.92 5.73 -4.39
N THR A 64 0.03 5.36 -3.47
CA THR A 64 -0.33 3.94 -3.26
C THR A 64 -0.95 3.34 -4.53
N LYS A 65 -1.87 4.07 -5.18
CA LYS A 65 -2.44 3.67 -6.48
C LYS A 65 -1.36 3.55 -7.55
N TYR A 66 -0.42 4.50 -7.62
CA TYR A 66 0.68 4.43 -8.58
C TYR A 66 1.57 3.21 -8.34
N CYS A 67 1.97 2.94 -7.10
CA CYS A 67 2.73 1.74 -6.74
C CYS A 67 1.98 0.47 -7.18
N PHE A 68 0.67 0.42 -6.95
CA PHE A 68 -0.17 -0.72 -7.33
C PHE A 68 -0.28 -0.89 -8.86
N TYR A 69 -0.57 0.17 -9.61
CA TYR A 69 -0.82 0.07 -11.05
C TYR A 69 0.43 0.05 -11.92
N LYS A 70 1.55 0.61 -11.44
CA LYS A 70 2.76 0.81 -12.26
C LYS A 70 3.99 0.09 -11.72
N LYS A 71 4.14 -0.09 -10.41
CA LYS A 71 5.31 -0.77 -9.83
C LYS A 71 5.12 -2.27 -9.61
N ILE A 72 3.88 -2.77 -9.57
CA ILE A 72 3.64 -4.22 -9.55
C ILE A 72 4.15 -4.83 -10.87
N LYS A 73 5.29 -5.51 -10.80
CA LYS A 73 5.93 -6.18 -11.96
C LYS A 73 5.12 -7.40 -12.42
N ILE A 74 4.48 -8.09 -11.48
CA ILE A 74 3.78 -9.35 -11.71
C ILE A 74 2.28 -9.07 -11.72
N LYS A 75 1.64 -9.17 -12.90
CA LYS A 75 0.20 -8.90 -13.05
C LYS A 75 -0.68 -9.74 -12.12
N GLU A 76 -0.24 -10.95 -11.80
CA GLU A 76 -0.94 -11.85 -10.87
C GLU A 76 -1.02 -11.28 -9.45
N ASP A 77 0.02 -10.59 -8.98
CA ASP A 77 0.03 -9.98 -7.64
C ASP A 77 -0.99 -8.84 -7.55
N ALA A 78 -1.17 -8.07 -8.62
CA ALA A 78 -2.22 -7.05 -8.69
C ALA A 78 -3.62 -7.66 -8.65
N ILE A 79 -3.84 -8.81 -9.31
CA ILE A 79 -5.12 -9.52 -9.29
C ILE A 79 -5.39 -10.13 -7.91
N ARG A 80 -4.36 -10.66 -7.26
CA ARG A 80 -4.42 -11.28 -5.92
C ARG A 80 -4.44 -10.24 -4.79
N SER A 81 -4.33 -8.95 -5.10
CA SER A 81 -4.32 -7.89 -4.11
C SER A 81 -5.50 -6.93 -4.23
N HIS A 82 -5.83 -6.25 -3.13
CA HIS A 82 -6.78 -5.14 -3.09
C HIS A 82 -6.24 -4.04 -2.18
N VAL A 83 -6.44 -2.78 -2.55
CA VAL A 83 -6.00 -1.63 -1.76
C VAL A 83 -7.20 -0.76 -1.46
N PHE A 84 -7.53 -0.62 -0.19
CA PHE A 84 -8.51 0.36 0.25
C PHE A 84 -7.90 1.76 0.28
N SER A 85 -8.73 2.78 0.01
CA SER A 85 -8.38 4.16 0.35
C SER A 85 -8.30 4.33 1.86
N SER A 86 -7.53 5.31 2.33
CA SER A 86 -7.47 5.72 3.74
C SER A 86 -8.85 6.02 4.35
N PHE A 87 -9.81 6.49 3.54
CA PHE A 87 -11.19 6.73 3.96
C PHE A 87 -11.96 5.48 4.42
N PHE A 88 -11.56 4.28 3.99
CA PHE A 88 -12.29 3.05 4.31
C PHE A 88 -12.36 2.82 5.83
N TYR A 89 -11.20 2.80 6.49
CA TYR A 89 -11.16 2.54 7.93
C TYR A 89 -11.76 3.70 8.73
N LYS A 90 -11.51 4.95 8.30
CA LYS A 90 -12.13 6.15 8.86
C LYS A 90 -13.66 6.05 8.87
N ARG A 91 -14.26 5.64 7.76
CA ARG A 91 -15.72 5.47 7.62
C ARG A 91 -16.26 4.24 8.37
N LEU A 92 -15.52 3.14 8.34
CA LEU A 92 -15.85 1.92 9.07
C LEU A 92 -15.90 2.17 10.59
N ASN A 93 -14.91 2.88 11.13
CA ASN A 93 -14.79 3.15 12.56
C ASN A 93 -15.43 4.47 13.02
N GLN A 94 -16.18 5.14 12.13
CA GLN A 94 -16.86 6.40 12.47
C GLN A 94 -17.86 6.21 13.62
N ARG A 95 -17.79 7.08 14.63
CA ARG A 95 -18.73 7.11 15.76
C ARG A 95 -20.15 7.44 15.26
N GLU A 96 -21.14 6.72 15.77
CA GLU A 96 -22.54 6.97 15.44
C GLU A 96 -23.04 8.24 16.14
N ARG A 97 -23.85 9.03 15.43
CA ARG A 97 -24.53 10.18 16.03
C ARG A 97 -25.59 9.66 16.99
N ARG A 98 -25.67 10.25 18.19
CA ARG A 98 -26.55 9.82 19.30
C ARG A 98 -28.06 9.78 18.96
N ASN A 99 -28.49 10.34 17.82
CA ASN A 99 -29.90 10.54 17.48
C ASN A 99 -30.39 9.71 16.26
N ALA A 100 -29.67 8.65 15.84
CA ALA A 100 -30.10 7.81 14.73
C ALA A 100 -31.13 6.74 15.19
N VAL A 101 -32.41 7.12 15.17
CA VAL A 101 -33.54 6.32 15.69
C VAL A 101 -33.76 5.01 14.89
N ASP A 102 -33.43 5.00 13.59
CA ASP A 102 -33.76 3.89 12.68
C ASP A 102 -32.72 2.76 12.57
N ALA A 103 -31.51 2.92 13.11
CA ALA A 103 -30.44 1.90 13.03
C ALA A 103 -30.34 0.99 14.26
N SER A 104 -31.17 1.24 15.28
CA SER A 104 -31.02 0.68 16.64
C SER A 104 -31.14 -0.86 16.72
N ASN A 105 -31.81 -1.51 15.77
CA ASN A 105 -32.07 -2.96 15.82
C ASN A 105 -30.96 -3.85 15.23
N LEU A 106 -29.94 -3.30 14.56
CA LEU A 106 -28.84 -4.10 14.01
C LEU A 106 -27.65 -4.24 14.98
N PRO A 107 -26.97 -5.40 15.01
CA PRO A 107 -25.68 -5.54 15.66
C PRO A 107 -24.69 -4.46 15.21
N ILE A 108 -23.85 -4.00 16.13
CA ILE A 108 -22.90 -2.89 15.89
C ILE A 108 -22.03 -3.18 14.65
N GLN A 109 -21.55 -4.41 14.50
CA GLN A 109 -20.71 -4.83 13.39
C GLN A 109 -21.42 -4.65 12.04
N LYS A 110 -22.71 -5.01 11.94
CA LYS A 110 -23.51 -4.83 10.72
C LYS A 110 -23.75 -3.34 10.41
N ARG A 111 -23.94 -2.51 11.44
CA ARG A 111 -24.01 -1.05 11.26
C ARG A 111 -22.69 -0.45 10.77
N LYS A 112 -21.56 -0.88 11.34
CA LYS A 112 -20.21 -0.48 10.88
C LYS A 112 -20.01 -0.85 9.41
N HIS A 113 -20.29 -2.11 9.06
CA HIS A 113 -20.19 -2.62 7.69
C HIS A 113 -21.08 -1.85 6.71
N ASN A 114 -22.33 -1.57 7.06
CA ASN A 114 -23.28 -0.86 6.20
C ASN A 114 -22.77 0.50 5.70
N ARG A 115 -21.89 1.17 6.46
CA ARG A 115 -21.29 2.46 6.06
C ARG A 115 -20.27 2.34 4.93
N VAL A 116 -19.70 1.16 4.74
CA VAL A 116 -18.64 0.88 3.76
C VAL A 116 -19.01 -0.24 2.78
N LYS A 117 -20.24 -0.78 2.84
CA LYS A 117 -20.70 -1.91 2.01
C LYS A 117 -20.50 -1.72 0.49
N THR A 118 -20.50 -0.47 0.02
CA THR A 118 -20.33 -0.16 -1.41
C THR A 118 -18.87 -0.25 -1.87
N TRP A 119 -17.90 -0.16 -0.95
CA TRP A 119 -16.47 -0.23 -1.29
C TRP A 119 -16.13 -1.58 -1.92
N THR A 120 -16.83 -2.65 -1.52
CA THR A 120 -16.65 -3.99 -2.06
C THR A 120 -17.73 -4.41 -3.05
N ARG A 121 -18.53 -3.48 -3.61
CA ARG A 121 -19.65 -3.84 -4.51
C ARG A 121 -19.24 -4.76 -5.65
N HIS A 122 -18.10 -4.50 -6.27
CA HIS A 122 -17.60 -5.20 -7.45
C HIS A 122 -16.32 -6.03 -7.19
N VAL A 123 -15.99 -6.29 -5.92
CA VAL A 123 -14.82 -7.10 -5.54
C VAL A 123 -15.19 -8.12 -4.46
N ASP A 124 -14.67 -9.33 -4.61
CA ASP A 124 -14.71 -10.35 -3.56
C ASP A 124 -13.35 -10.38 -2.85
N LEU A 125 -13.32 -9.89 -1.61
CA LEU A 125 -12.10 -9.82 -0.80
C LEU A 125 -11.53 -11.21 -0.48
N PHE A 126 -12.37 -12.24 -0.44
CA PHE A 126 -11.95 -13.60 -0.06
C PHE A 126 -11.29 -14.38 -1.20
N GLN A 127 -11.27 -13.80 -2.40
CA GLN A 127 -10.46 -14.26 -3.53
C GLN A 127 -9.09 -13.58 -3.59
N LYS A 128 -8.83 -12.64 -2.69
CA LYS A 128 -7.56 -11.92 -2.59
C LYS A 128 -6.67 -12.61 -1.57
N ASP A 129 -5.37 -12.52 -1.81
CA ASP A 129 -4.35 -12.91 -0.86
C ASP A 129 -3.93 -11.74 0.02
N PHE A 130 -3.94 -10.51 -0.50
CA PHE A 130 -3.50 -9.34 0.24
C PHE A 130 -4.50 -8.20 0.13
N ILE A 131 -4.91 -7.66 1.28
CA ILE A 131 -5.77 -6.48 1.34
C ILE A 131 -5.07 -5.42 2.18
N PHE A 132 -4.70 -4.33 1.54
CA PHE A 132 -4.01 -3.20 2.16
C PHE A 132 -5.02 -2.19 2.66
N VAL A 133 -4.92 -1.84 3.94
CA VAL A 133 -5.75 -0.86 4.61
C VAL A 133 -4.84 0.19 5.24
N PRO A 134 -4.58 1.33 4.57
CA PRO A 134 -3.91 2.46 5.19
C PRO A 134 -4.81 3.06 6.28
N ILE A 135 -4.25 3.34 7.45
CA ILE A 135 -5.00 3.85 8.60
C ILE A 135 -4.29 5.08 9.16
N ASN A 136 -5.09 6.12 9.41
CA ASN A 136 -4.67 7.30 10.15
C ASN A 136 -5.49 7.42 11.43
N GLU A 137 -4.83 7.36 12.58
CA GLU A 137 -5.42 7.65 13.89
C GLU A 137 -4.53 8.65 14.60
N SER A 138 -5.10 9.78 15.05
CA SER A 138 -4.38 10.84 15.77
C SER A 138 -3.15 11.37 15.01
N ALA A 139 -3.33 11.71 13.73
CA ALA A 139 -2.27 12.19 12.82
C ALA A 139 -1.10 11.22 12.62
N HIS A 140 -1.32 9.92 12.89
CA HIS A 140 -0.32 8.89 12.71
C HIS A 140 -0.76 7.84 11.70
N TRP A 141 0.02 7.70 10.64
CA TRP A 141 -0.19 6.73 9.57
C TRP A 141 0.47 5.39 9.90
N TYR A 142 -0.27 4.31 9.70
CA TYR A 142 0.24 2.94 9.72
C TYR A 142 -0.57 2.08 8.75
N LEU A 143 -0.09 0.86 8.48
CA LEU A 143 -0.67 0.00 7.47
C LEU A 143 -1.12 -1.33 8.07
N ALA A 144 -2.39 -1.66 7.89
CA ALA A 144 -2.89 -3.01 8.12
C ALA A 144 -2.88 -3.80 6.79
N ILE A 145 -2.40 -5.04 6.83
CA ILE A 145 -2.42 -5.97 5.69
C ILE A 145 -3.17 -7.24 6.11
N ILE A 146 -4.36 -7.45 5.55
CA ILE A 146 -5.11 -8.70 5.73
C ILE A 146 -4.54 -9.70 4.72
N CYS A 147 -3.99 -10.79 5.24
CA CYS A 147 -3.33 -11.83 4.46
C CYS A 147 -4.21 -13.08 4.40
N PHE A 148 -4.36 -13.64 3.21
CA PHE A 148 -5.06 -14.88 2.90
C PHE A 148 -6.44 -15.04 3.58
N PRO A 149 -7.35 -14.04 3.51
CA PRO A 149 -8.65 -14.10 4.17
C PRO A 149 -9.55 -15.25 3.68
N GLY A 150 -9.29 -15.78 2.47
CA GLY A 150 -9.98 -16.95 1.95
C GLY A 150 -9.59 -18.27 2.63
N LEU A 151 -8.36 -18.41 3.12
CA LEU A 151 -7.84 -19.65 3.70
C LEU A 151 -8.44 -19.93 5.07
N GLU A 152 -8.87 -21.17 5.32
CA GLU A 152 -9.43 -21.58 6.63
C GLU A 152 -8.37 -21.80 7.69
N LYS A 153 -7.20 -22.31 7.30
CA LYS A 153 -6.08 -22.64 8.19
C LYS A 153 -4.75 -22.36 7.50
N ALA A 154 -3.69 -22.38 8.30
CA ALA A 154 -2.33 -22.33 7.78
C ALA A 154 -2.07 -23.49 6.81
N HIS A 155 -1.41 -23.18 5.70
CA HIS A 155 -0.94 -24.10 4.68
C HIS A 155 0.58 -23.99 4.60
N VAL A 156 1.25 -25.13 4.76
CA VAL A 156 2.71 -25.22 4.62
C VAL A 156 2.99 -25.88 3.28
N GLU A 157 3.81 -25.23 2.46
CA GLU A 157 4.21 -25.73 1.15
C GLU A 157 5.74 -25.68 0.99
N LEU A 158 6.28 -26.43 0.02
CA LEU A 158 7.71 -26.41 -0.27
C LEU A 158 8.14 -25.02 -0.72
N ASN A 159 9.29 -24.57 -0.23
CA ASN A 159 9.85 -23.30 -0.64
C ASN A 159 10.51 -23.44 -2.02
N PRO A 160 9.99 -22.79 -3.08
CA PRO A 160 10.58 -22.88 -4.42
C PRO A 160 11.98 -22.23 -4.49
N LEU A 161 12.35 -21.43 -3.50
CA LEU A 161 13.65 -20.77 -3.40
C LEU A 161 14.65 -21.54 -2.55
N TYR A 162 14.28 -22.73 -2.03
CA TYR A 162 15.16 -23.52 -1.19
C TYR A 162 16.37 -24.03 -1.99
N GLN A 163 17.57 -23.72 -1.49
CA GLN A 163 18.82 -24.28 -1.98
C GLN A 163 19.46 -25.09 -0.84
N PRO A 164 19.59 -26.41 -0.98
CA PRO A 164 20.26 -27.23 0.02
C PRO A 164 21.71 -26.76 0.18
N GLN A 165 22.11 -26.36 1.38
CA GLN A 165 23.52 -26.14 1.68
C GLN A 165 24.21 -27.50 1.66
N THR A 166 25.00 -27.78 0.62
CA THR A 166 25.91 -28.94 0.63
C THR A 166 27.02 -28.62 1.63
N GLN A 167 26.92 -29.14 2.85
CA GLN A 167 28.05 -29.12 3.78
C GLN A 167 29.14 -30.01 3.19
N ALA A 168 30.13 -29.40 2.54
CA ALA A 168 31.38 -30.07 2.26
C ALA A 168 32.09 -30.33 3.59
N HIS A 169 31.86 -31.49 4.19
CA HIS A 169 32.75 -32.02 5.20
C HIS A 169 34.11 -32.30 4.52
N SER A 170 35.00 -31.31 4.57
CA SER A 170 36.42 -31.52 4.34
C SER A 170 36.99 -32.30 5.52
N THR A 171 36.86 -33.62 5.51
CA THR A 171 37.73 -34.49 6.30
C THR A 171 39.10 -34.48 5.63
N ALA A 172 39.98 -33.59 6.11
CA ALA A 172 41.41 -33.68 5.85
C ALA A 172 41.93 -34.91 6.59
N VAL A 173 42.01 -36.06 5.90
CA VAL A 173 42.71 -37.25 6.40
C VAL A 173 44.14 -37.17 5.89
N SER A 174 45.06 -36.99 6.84
CA SER A 174 46.51 -37.04 6.66
C SER A 174 46.96 -38.43 6.24
N SER A 175 47.81 -38.47 5.22
CA SER A 175 48.46 -39.64 4.61
C SER A 175 49.50 -40.33 5.51
N SER A 176 49.55 -41.67 5.49
CA SER A 176 50.76 -42.47 5.15
C SER A 176 50.47 -44.00 5.19
N PRO A 177 51.23 -44.86 4.47
CA PRO A 177 50.80 -46.17 3.93
C PRO A 177 51.30 -47.39 4.74
N PRO A 178 50.83 -48.62 4.42
CA PRO A 178 51.70 -49.52 3.62
C PRO A 178 50.98 -50.55 2.68
N THR A 179 51.67 -50.80 1.56
CA THR A 179 51.85 -52.03 0.74
C THR A 179 50.88 -53.23 0.72
N ASP A 180 50.49 -53.55 -0.52
CA ASP A 180 50.57 -54.84 -1.26
C ASP A 180 49.34 -55.77 -1.37
N GLY A 181 49.10 -56.23 -2.62
CA GLY A 181 48.35 -57.44 -2.96
C GLY A 181 47.08 -57.31 -3.82
N GLY A 182 47.20 -57.54 -5.14
CA GLY A 182 46.27 -58.44 -5.88
C GLY A 182 45.09 -57.87 -6.68
N SER A 183 45.29 -57.74 -8.00
CA SER A 183 44.48 -58.25 -9.13
C SER A 183 42.94 -58.08 -9.23
N ASP A 184 42.54 -57.58 -10.41
CA ASP A 184 41.45 -58.02 -11.31
C ASP A 184 40.16 -57.17 -11.52
N GLU A 185 39.96 -56.89 -12.82
CA GLU A 185 38.75 -56.78 -13.65
C GLU A 185 37.77 -55.58 -13.58
N LEU A 186 37.81 -54.80 -14.68
CA LEU A 186 36.75 -54.34 -15.59
C LEU A 186 35.27 -54.47 -15.15
N ASP A 187 34.48 -53.39 -15.24
CA ASP A 187 33.43 -53.32 -16.27
C ASP A 187 32.82 -51.92 -16.49
N ASP A 188 32.37 -51.75 -17.73
CA ASP A 188 31.81 -50.57 -18.40
C ASP A 188 30.34 -50.31 -18.01
N VAL A 189 29.83 -49.11 -18.35
CA VAL A 189 28.51 -48.85 -18.98
C VAL A 189 28.14 -47.37 -18.79
N ARG A 190 28.32 -46.62 -19.88
CA ARG A 190 27.59 -45.38 -20.19
C ARG A 190 26.15 -45.70 -20.60
N GLN A 191 25.18 -44.87 -20.21
CA GLN A 191 23.96 -44.70 -21.00
C GLN A 191 23.44 -43.25 -20.99
N HIS A 192 23.26 -42.76 -22.23
CA HIS A 192 22.61 -41.52 -22.65
C HIS A 192 21.08 -41.62 -22.53
N THR A 193 20.43 -40.44 -22.48
CA THR A 193 19.16 -40.02 -23.17
C THR A 193 18.38 -39.05 -22.27
N SER A 194 17.56 -38.10 -22.70
CA SER A 194 17.38 -37.30 -23.93
C SER A 194 16.27 -36.28 -23.60
N VAL A 195 16.43 -35.04 -24.03
CA VAL A 195 15.46 -33.93 -23.86
C VAL A 195 14.38 -33.99 -24.96
N PRO A 196 13.12 -33.59 -24.71
CA PRO A 196 12.20 -33.21 -25.78
C PRO A 196 11.86 -31.70 -25.78
N HIS A 197 11.65 -31.20 -26.99
CA HIS A 197 11.32 -29.82 -27.36
C HIS A 197 9.99 -29.80 -28.15
N ARG A 198 9.36 -28.61 -28.20
CA ARG A 198 8.23 -28.12 -29.05
C ARG A 198 6.86 -28.07 -28.33
N SER A 199 5.96 -27.11 -28.60
CA SER A 199 5.69 -26.33 -29.83
C SER A 199 4.92 -25.02 -29.55
N LEU A 200 4.99 -24.10 -30.53
CA LEU A 200 4.24 -22.85 -30.68
C LEU A 200 2.81 -23.06 -31.25
N ALA A 201 1.81 -22.45 -30.60
CA ALA A 201 0.51 -21.92 -31.06
C ALA A 201 -0.15 -21.34 -29.78
N ASP A 202 -0.57 -20.08 -29.65
CA ASP A 202 -1.62 -19.43 -30.39
C ASP A 202 -1.55 -17.90 -30.21
N VAL A 203 -1.47 -17.20 -31.34
CA VAL A 203 -1.55 -15.74 -31.46
C VAL A 203 -3.02 -15.38 -31.67
N ASN A 204 -3.84 -15.32 -30.62
CA ASN A 204 -5.14 -14.60 -30.71
C ASN A 204 -5.78 -14.18 -29.37
N ARG A 205 -5.01 -14.07 -28.29
CA ARG A 205 -5.56 -13.77 -26.96
C ARG A 205 -5.54 -12.29 -26.57
N GLN A 206 -4.95 -11.40 -27.37
CA GLN A 206 -4.64 -10.02 -26.94
C GLN A 206 -5.83 -9.03 -26.93
N GLN A 207 -6.97 -9.32 -27.57
CA GLN A 207 -8.09 -8.37 -27.66
C GLN A 207 -9.14 -8.50 -26.55
N GLN A 208 -9.13 -9.56 -25.73
CA GLN A 208 -10.09 -9.75 -24.63
C GLN A 208 -9.60 -9.24 -23.26
N TYR A 209 -8.33 -8.82 -23.12
CA TYR A 209 -7.74 -8.48 -21.80
C TYR A 209 -7.73 -6.99 -21.46
N THR A 210 -8.09 -6.10 -22.38
CA THR A 210 -8.18 -4.66 -22.11
C THR A 210 -9.43 -4.27 -21.31
N ASP A 211 -10.43 -5.16 -21.26
CA ASP A 211 -11.70 -4.94 -20.56
C ASP A 211 -11.63 -5.27 -19.05
N GLY A 212 -10.77 -6.22 -18.65
CA GLY A 212 -10.60 -6.63 -17.26
C GLY A 212 -9.96 -5.58 -16.34
N LEU A 213 -9.07 -4.73 -16.89
CA LEU A 213 -8.41 -3.65 -16.15
C LEU A 213 -9.32 -2.43 -15.92
N HIS A 214 -10.33 -2.23 -16.77
CA HIS A 214 -11.32 -1.15 -16.60
C HIS A 214 -12.32 -1.42 -15.45
N ARG A 215 -12.54 -2.70 -15.10
CA ARG A 215 -13.57 -3.11 -14.13
C ARG A 215 -13.21 -2.83 -12.65
N ILE A 216 -11.95 -2.51 -12.34
CA ILE A 216 -11.47 -2.27 -10.97
C ILE A 216 -11.80 -0.83 -10.48
N ILE A 217 -12.32 0.03 -11.36
CA ILE A 217 -12.21 1.50 -11.21
C ILE A 217 -13.52 2.18 -10.69
N GLU A 218 -14.58 1.44 -10.38
CA GLU A 218 -15.93 2.03 -10.14
C GLU A 218 -16.33 2.36 -8.69
N CYS A 219 -15.45 2.26 -7.69
CA CYS A 219 -15.86 2.44 -6.28
C CYS A 219 -15.24 3.67 -5.59
N TYR A 220 -15.38 4.88 -6.14
CA TYR A 220 -15.00 6.11 -5.43
C TYR A 220 -15.97 7.25 -5.77
N GLY A 221 -16.99 7.42 -4.92
CA GLY A 221 -17.79 8.65 -4.85
C GLY A 221 -17.29 9.49 -3.68
N THR A 222 -17.00 10.76 -3.93
CA THR A 222 -16.51 11.74 -2.97
C THR A 222 -17.70 12.32 -2.22
N ASP A 223 -17.77 12.15 -0.90
CA ASP A 223 -18.65 12.94 -0.03
C ASP A 223 -17.77 13.73 0.93
N ASP A 224 -17.70 15.04 0.70
CA ASP A 224 -17.03 16.02 1.55
C ASP A 224 -17.83 16.22 2.84
N SER A 225 -17.17 16.02 3.97
CA SER A 225 -17.63 16.48 5.28
C SER A 225 -16.44 16.59 6.22
N HIS A 226 -15.82 17.77 6.23
CA HIS A 226 -14.96 18.19 7.33
C HIS A 226 -15.78 18.26 8.62
N ASN A 227 -15.22 17.74 9.72
CA ASN A 227 -15.33 18.34 11.04
C ASN A 227 -14.35 17.65 11.99
N SER A 228 -13.42 18.45 12.47
CA SER A 228 -12.60 18.25 13.65
C SER A 228 -13.52 18.38 14.88
N ASP A 229 -13.32 17.52 15.88
CA ASP A 229 -13.40 17.90 17.29
C ASP A 229 -12.89 16.72 18.12
N ASP A 230 -11.79 17.01 18.81
CA ASP A 230 -11.13 16.16 19.79
C ASP A 230 -11.89 16.17 21.13
N GLN A 231 -11.47 15.22 21.98
CA GLN A 231 -11.88 14.96 23.35
C GLN A 231 -13.02 13.94 23.51
N SER A 232 -12.66 12.75 24.00
CA SER A 232 -13.11 12.32 25.33
C SER A 232 -12.59 10.93 25.67
N SER A 233 -12.21 10.82 26.94
CA SER A 233 -11.98 9.64 27.74
C SER A 233 -13.12 8.63 27.71
N CYS A 234 -12.75 7.35 27.75
CA CYS A 234 -13.55 6.28 28.34
C CYS A 234 -12.60 5.19 28.85
N GLN A 235 -12.74 4.89 30.14
CA GLN A 235 -12.12 3.78 30.85
C GLN A 235 -12.73 2.48 30.35
N ASP A 236 -11.90 1.52 29.99
CA ASP A 236 -12.23 0.09 30.03
C ASP A 236 -10.95 -0.66 30.41
N GLY A 237 -11.01 -1.36 31.54
CA GLY A 237 -9.92 -2.21 32.02
C GLY A 237 -9.96 -3.58 31.36
N CYS A 238 -8.79 -4.09 30.99
CA CYS A 238 -8.44 -5.51 30.77
C CYS A 238 -6.90 -5.56 30.62
N SER A 239 -6.15 -5.73 31.71
CA SER A 239 -5.60 -7.01 32.21
C SER A 239 -4.41 -7.55 31.38
N GLU A 240 -3.23 -7.22 31.94
CA GLU A 240 -1.99 -7.98 32.15
C GLU A 240 -1.41 -8.91 31.05
N ASP A 241 -0.24 -8.45 30.58
CA ASP A 241 1.05 -9.17 30.46
C ASP A 241 1.08 -10.61 29.91
N ASP A 242 1.67 -10.75 28.73
CA ASP A 242 2.61 -11.83 28.47
C ASP A 242 3.76 -11.26 27.62
N SER A 243 4.78 -10.78 28.33
CA SER A 243 6.06 -10.33 27.81
C SER A 243 6.85 -11.53 27.26
N LEU A 244 6.61 -11.85 25.98
CA LEU A 244 7.37 -12.88 25.29
C LEU A 244 8.73 -12.34 24.82
N VAL A 245 9.76 -12.95 25.44
CA VAL A 245 11.18 -13.02 25.10
C VAL A 245 11.58 -12.61 23.66
N ASP A 246 12.56 -11.71 23.62
CA ASP A 246 13.18 -11.15 22.42
C ASP A 246 14.20 -12.14 21.84
N GLU A 247 13.73 -13.17 21.11
CA GLU A 247 14.61 -13.95 20.23
C GLU A 247 14.73 -13.26 18.87
N CYS A 248 15.92 -12.69 18.65
CA CYS A 248 16.29 -11.92 17.48
C CYS A 248 16.75 -12.85 16.34
N GLY A 249 15.85 -13.18 15.40
CA GLY A 249 16.22 -13.69 14.07
C GLY A 249 16.11 -12.59 13.02
N SER A 250 17.22 -12.21 12.37
CA SER A 250 17.28 -11.22 11.28
C SER A 250 16.42 -11.65 10.08
N PHE A 251 15.90 -10.70 9.28
CA PHE A 251 15.33 -11.03 7.98
C PHE A 251 16.42 -11.05 6.91
N ASP A 252 17.24 -12.10 6.92
CA ASP A 252 18.17 -12.30 5.82
C ASP A 252 17.44 -12.96 4.66
N LYS A 253 17.44 -12.31 3.50
CA LYS A 253 17.01 -12.92 2.23
C LYS A 253 17.74 -14.24 1.96
N ALA A 254 18.94 -14.41 2.55
CA ALA A 254 19.72 -15.65 2.56
C ALA A 254 19.17 -16.73 3.52
N GLU A 255 18.56 -16.38 4.66
CA GLU A 255 17.89 -17.33 5.57
C GLU A 255 16.60 -17.91 5.00
N LEU A 256 15.96 -17.20 4.07
CA LEU A 256 14.77 -17.76 3.44
C LEU A 256 15.12 -18.89 2.46
N GLY A 257 16.19 -18.72 1.67
CA GLY A 257 16.70 -19.78 0.78
C GLY A 257 17.17 -21.04 1.53
N SER A 258 17.35 -20.96 2.85
CA SER A 258 17.73 -22.11 3.69
C SER A 258 16.55 -22.81 4.37
N LYS A 259 15.31 -22.27 4.29
CA LYS A 259 14.12 -22.95 4.83
C LYS A 259 13.45 -23.82 3.76
N PRO A 260 13.21 -25.12 4.00
CA PRO A 260 12.65 -26.04 3.01
C PRO A 260 11.16 -25.80 2.74
N THR A 261 10.47 -25.08 3.64
CA THR A 261 9.03 -24.85 3.56
C THR A 261 8.65 -23.40 3.86
N ILE A 262 7.58 -22.93 3.24
CA ILE A 262 6.94 -21.64 3.50
C ILE A 262 5.54 -21.82 4.06
N CYS A 263 5.10 -20.88 4.90
CA CYS A 263 3.77 -20.88 5.50
C CYS A 263 2.91 -19.78 4.88
N LYS A 264 1.69 -20.11 4.46
CA LYS A 264 0.62 -19.16 4.13
C LYS A 264 -0.50 -19.34 5.14
N GLN A 265 -0.92 -18.29 5.81
CA GLN A 265 -2.01 -18.39 6.79
C GLN A 265 -2.85 -17.12 6.86
N PRO A 266 -4.15 -17.23 7.21
CA PRO A 266 -4.99 -16.08 7.49
C PRO A 266 -4.42 -15.28 8.66
N CYS A 267 -4.03 -14.02 8.44
CA CYS A 267 -3.56 -13.13 9.50
C CYS A 267 -3.77 -11.65 9.14
N ILE A 268 -3.67 -10.78 10.14
CA ILE A 268 -3.69 -9.33 9.97
C ILE A 268 -2.35 -8.78 10.47
N LEU A 269 -1.56 -8.21 9.56
CA LEU A 269 -0.28 -7.60 9.88
C LEU A 269 -0.47 -6.11 10.11
N ILE A 270 0.16 -5.58 11.15
CA ILE A 270 0.20 -4.16 11.47
C ILE A 270 1.63 -3.68 11.28
N MET A 271 1.87 -2.96 10.18
CA MET A 271 3.16 -2.32 9.88
C MET A 271 3.10 -0.89 10.41
N ASP A 272 3.84 -0.62 11.48
CA ASP A 272 3.86 0.66 12.17
C ASP A 272 5.32 1.12 12.33
N SER A 273 5.64 2.30 11.77
CA SER A 273 6.98 2.88 11.81
C SER A 273 7.30 3.52 13.16
N LEU A 274 6.29 3.76 13.99
CA LEU A 274 6.45 4.20 15.37
C LEU A 274 6.26 3.03 16.32
N ARG A 275 7.10 2.98 17.35
CA ARG A 275 6.84 2.12 18.51
C ARG A 275 5.64 2.67 19.26
N GLY A 276 4.69 1.81 19.57
CA GLY A 276 3.46 2.19 20.24
C GLY A 276 2.72 0.99 20.80
N PRO A 277 1.57 1.23 21.47
CA PRO A 277 0.71 0.17 21.95
C PRO A 277 0.23 -0.70 20.79
N THR A 278 -0.06 -1.97 21.11
CA THR A 278 -0.59 -2.89 20.11
C THR A 278 -1.92 -2.37 19.54
N ARG A 279 -2.07 -2.40 18.21
CA ARG A 279 -3.28 -1.95 17.51
C ARG A 279 -4.42 -2.98 17.57
N SER A 280 -4.65 -3.57 18.75
CA SER A 280 -5.56 -4.71 18.93
C SER A 280 -7.02 -4.39 18.58
N THR A 281 -7.48 -3.16 18.86
CA THR A 281 -8.81 -2.66 18.50
C THR A 281 -9.03 -2.61 16.99
N VAL A 282 -7.99 -2.25 16.23
CA VAL A 282 -8.02 -2.19 14.77
C VAL A 282 -8.16 -3.59 14.20
N VAL A 283 -7.31 -4.52 14.67
CA VAL A 283 -7.38 -5.93 14.29
C VAL A 283 -8.77 -6.52 14.59
N LYS A 284 -9.32 -6.24 15.77
CA LYS A 284 -10.69 -6.66 16.14
C LYS A 284 -11.73 -6.10 15.16
N THR A 285 -11.67 -4.81 14.88
CA THR A 285 -12.62 -4.13 13.98
C THR A 285 -12.55 -4.69 12.56
N LEU A 286 -11.35 -4.99 12.05
CA LEU A 286 -11.17 -5.60 10.73
C LEU A 286 -11.69 -7.04 10.66
N ARG A 287 -11.51 -7.86 11.71
CA ARG A 287 -12.13 -9.19 11.78
C ARG A 287 -13.65 -9.11 11.76
N GLU A 288 -14.23 -8.25 12.59
CA GLU A 288 -15.68 -8.02 12.63
C GLU A 288 -16.22 -7.57 11.27
N TYR A 289 -15.47 -6.71 10.55
CA TYR A 289 -15.80 -6.34 9.18
C TYR A 289 -15.79 -7.55 8.23
N LEU A 290 -14.75 -8.40 8.29
CA LEU A 290 -14.64 -9.59 7.46
C LEU A 290 -15.74 -10.62 7.74
N GLU A 291 -16.18 -10.78 8.99
CA GLU A 291 -17.30 -11.66 9.35
C GLU A 291 -18.60 -11.24 8.65
N VAL A 292 -18.93 -9.95 8.71
CA VAL A 292 -20.13 -9.42 8.05
C VAL A 292 -19.97 -9.44 6.52
N GLU A 293 -18.80 -9.07 6.00
CA GLU A 293 -18.52 -9.11 4.56
C GLU A 293 -18.62 -10.55 4.03
N TRP A 294 -18.15 -11.55 4.78
CA TRP A 294 -18.28 -12.96 4.42
C TRP A 294 -19.75 -13.39 4.38
N GLU A 295 -20.54 -13.02 5.39
CA GLU A 295 -21.99 -13.29 5.40
C GLU A 295 -22.68 -12.70 4.16
N VAL A 296 -22.34 -11.47 3.80
CA VAL A 296 -22.91 -10.77 2.64
C VAL A 296 -22.47 -11.40 1.31
N LYS A 297 -21.20 -11.80 1.17
CA LYS A 297 -20.63 -12.29 -0.09
C LYS A 297 -20.82 -13.79 -0.32
N LYS A 298 -20.83 -14.59 0.76
CA LYS A 298 -20.85 -16.05 0.71
C LYS A 298 -22.17 -16.64 1.18
N GLY A 299 -23.05 -15.86 1.78
CA GLY A 299 -24.36 -16.32 2.27
C GLY A 299 -24.27 -17.29 3.47
N SER A 300 -23.09 -17.47 4.04
CA SER A 300 -22.83 -18.33 5.19
C SER A 300 -22.12 -17.55 6.30
N LYS A 301 -22.13 -18.05 7.54
CA LYS A 301 -21.38 -17.43 8.63
C LYS A 301 -19.99 -18.05 8.74
N ARG A 302 -18.98 -17.22 8.96
CA ARG A 302 -17.60 -17.65 9.24
C ARG A 302 -17.02 -16.75 10.32
N SER A 303 -16.40 -17.37 11.33
CA SER A 303 -15.69 -16.64 12.39
C SER A 303 -14.29 -16.28 11.92
N PHE A 304 -13.88 -15.03 12.15
CA PHE A 304 -12.50 -14.56 11.95
C PHE A 304 -11.84 -14.24 13.29
N GLY A 305 -12.22 -14.96 14.36
CA GLY A 305 -11.70 -14.78 15.71
C GLY A 305 -10.17 -14.88 15.83
N LYS A 306 -9.64 -14.56 17.03
CA LYS A 306 -8.19 -14.49 17.30
C LYS A 306 -7.43 -15.77 16.93
N ASP A 307 -8.05 -16.93 17.08
CA ASP A 307 -7.43 -18.24 16.81
C ASP A 307 -7.36 -18.56 15.32
N VAL A 308 -8.33 -18.08 14.55
CA VAL A 308 -8.42 -18.31 13.09
C VAL A 308 -7.59 -17.28 12.33
N MET A 309 -7.68 -16.00 12.70
CA MET A 309 -6.99 -14.91 12.02
C MET A 309 -6.23 -14.05 13.03
N LYS A 310 -5.00 -14.46 13.33
CA LYS A 310 -4.12 -13.80 14.30
C LYS A 310 -3.75 -12.39 13.82
N GLY A 311 -3.74 -11.44 14.75
CA GLY A 311 -3.14 -10.13 14.53
C GLY A 311 -1.68 -10.18 14.94
N SER A 312 -0.80 -9.55 14.17
CA SER A 312 0.64 -9.48 14.48
C SER A 312 1.21 -8.13 14.05
N SER A 313 2.17 -7.62 14.81
CA SER A 313 2.95 -6.43 14.47
C SER A 313 4.37 -6.88 14.14
N PRO A 314 4.71 -7.09 12.86
CA PRO A 314 6.08 -7.43 12.47
C PRO A 314 7.08 -6.37 12.90
N ARG A 315 8.32 -6.76 13.21
CA ARG A 315 9.40 -5.81 13.47
C ARG A 315 9.83 -5.17 12.16
N VAL A 316 9.28 -4.02 11.80
CA VAL A 316 9.59 -3.30 10.55
C VAL A 316 10.62 -2.18 10.79
N PRO A 317 11.29 -1.67 9.73
CA PRO A 317 12.15 -0.50 9.85
C PRO A 317 11.34 0.66 10.47
N GLN A 318 11.88 1.22 11.55
CA GLN A 318 11.25 2.30 12.32
C GLN A 318 11.74 3.66 11.83
N GLN A 319 10.88 4.67 11.95
CA GLN A 319 11.26 6.06 11.67
C GLN A 319 12.04 6.68 12.83
N ASP A 320 12.88 7.65 12.53
CA ASP A 320 13.68 8.42 13.48
C ASP A 320 13.12 9.83 13.75
N ASN A 321 12.01 10.18 13.10
CA ASN A 321 11.32 11.46 13.23
C ASN A 321 9.81 11.25 13.48
N PHE A 322 9.03 12.34 13.55
CA PHE A 322 7.61 12.29 13.92
C PHE A 322 6.64 12.42 12.74
N SER A 323 7.10 12.83 11.56
CA SER A 323 6.24 13.20 10.43
C SER A 323 6.28 12.22 9.26
N ASP A 324 7.25 11.30 9.22
CA ASP A 324 7.44 10.36 8.10
C ASP A 324 6.54 9.13 8.12
N CYS A 325 5.61 9.00 9.07
CA CYS A 325 4.79 7.79 9.21
C CYS A 325 4.04 7.45 7.91
N GLY A 326 3.54 8.45 7.20
CA GLY A 326 2.92 8.27 5.87
C GLY A 326 3.91 7.84 4.79
N VAL A 327 5.15 8.35 4.84
CA VAL A 327 6.22 8.00 3.90
C VAL A 327 6.64 6.53 4.10
N TYR A 328 6.71 6.08 5.35
CA TYR A 328 6.96 4.67 5.69
C TYR A 328 5.83 3.76 5.23
N VAL A 329 4.56 4.15 5.37
CA VAL A 329 3.43 3.38 4.80
C VAL A 329 3.61 3.16 3.30
N LEU A 330 3.98 4.20 2.54
CA LEU A 330 4.23 4.08 1.11
C LEU A 330 5.42 3.16 0.80
N GLN A 331 6.49 3.23 1.60
CA GLN A 331 7.64 2.34 1.44
C GLN A 331 7.30 0.88 1.81
N TYR A 332 6.47 0.62 2.81
CA TYR A 332 6.01 -0.74 3.14
C TYR A 332 5.23 -1.36 1.97
N VAL A 333 4.32 -0.60 1.36
CA VAL A 333 3.58 -1.07 0.17
C VAL A 333 4.55 -1.35 -0.98
N GLU A 334 5.52 -0.45 -1.24
CA GLU A 334 6.50 -0.63 -2.30
C GLU A 334 7.39 -1.86 -2.07
N SER A 335 7.95 -2.01 -0.87
CA SER A 335 8.78 -3.17 -0.50
C SER A 335 8.01 -4.48 -0.58
N PHE A 336 6.71 -4.49 -0.24
CA PHE A 336 5.86 -5.67 -0.35
C PHE A 336 5.75 -6.20 -1.78
N PHE A 337 5.76 -5.33 -2.79
CA PHE A 337 5.69 -5.77 -4.19
C PHE A 337 7.07 -5.92 -4.85
N GLU A 338 8.09 -5.22 -4.36
CA GLU A 338 9.47 -5.37 -4.87
C GLU A 338 10.17 -6.62 -4.32
N SER A 339 9.90 -6.96 -3.07
CA SER A 339 10.46 -8.11 -2.35
C SER A 339 9.36 -8.74 -1.48
N PRO A 340 8.45 -9.52 -2.09
CA PRO A 340 7.29 -10.07 -1.41
C PRO A 340 7.66 -10.97 -0.24
N LEU A 341 6.79 -10.96 0.77
CA LEU A 341 6.97 -11.78 1.96
C LEU A 341 6.79 -13.26 1.58
N PRO A 342 7.81 -14.09 1.84
CA PRO A 342 7.84 -15.46 1.36
C PRO A 342 7.06 -16.43 2.24
N SER A 343 6.98 -16.13 3.54
CA SER A 343 6.35 -16.95 4.56
C SER A 343 5.70 -16.03 5.58
N PHE A 344 4.55 -16.46 6.08
CA PHE A 344 3.69 -15.73 6.99
C PHE A 344 3.64 -16.40 8.37
N HIS A 345 4.69 -17.14 8.72
CA HIS A 345 4.87 -17.64 10.08
C HIS A 345 5.04 -16.47 11.05
N LEU A 346 4.29 -16.47 12.15
CA LEU A 346 4.29 -15.37 13.13
C LEU A 346 5.11 -15.78 14.37
N PRO A 347 5.82 -14.85 15.03
CA PRO A 347 6.02 -13.45 14.67
C PRO A 347 6.98 -13.28 13.47
N MET A 348 6.92 -12.12 12.81
CA MET A 348 7.80 -11.78 11.68
C MET A 348 8.80 -10.70 12.08
N ASN A 349 10.07 -10.93 11.77
CA ASN A 349 11.10 -9.90 11.78
C ASN A 349 11.31 -9.42 10.35
N LEU A 350 11.27 -8.10 10.14
CA LEU A 350 11.42 -7.40 8.86
C LEU A 350 12.32 -6.17 9.05
N LEU A 351 13.17 -6.11 10.09
CA LEU A 351 13.96 -4.92 10.43
C LEU A 351 14.87 -4.46 9.29
N ASP A 352 15.35 -5.40 8.47
CA ASP A 352 16.24 -5.16 7.34
C ASP A 352 15.51 -5.25 5.98
N TRP A 353 14.19 -5.09 5.98
CA TRP A 353 13.38 -5.21 4.75
C TRP A 353 13.77 -4.17 3.68
N PHE A 354 14.23 -3.00 4.12
CA PHE A 354 14.88 -2.00 3.27
C PHE A 354 15.86 -1.15 4.10
N PRO A 355 16.93 -0.65 3.48
CA PRO A 355 17.91 0.17 4.17
C PRO A 355 17.31 1.54 4.55
N GLN A 356 17.63 2.04 5.73
CA GLN A 356 17.19 3.34 6.24
C GLN A 356 17.55 4.51 5.31
N GLN A 357 18.66 4.39 4.58
CA GLN A 357 19.06 5.39 3.58
C GLN A 357 18.00 5.61 2.48
N ARG A 358 17.17 4.59 2.19
CA ARG A 358 16.07 4.69 1.22
C ARG A 358 15.01 5.72 1.64
N MET A 359 14.88 5.99 2.93
CA MET A 359 13.88 6.92 3.45
C MET A 359 14.29 8.38 3.29
N LYS A 360 15.60 8.67 3.25
CA LYS A 360 16.13 10.04 3.18
C LYS A 360 15.77 10.78 1.90
N THR A 361 15.58 10.07 0.79
CA THR A 361 15.23 10.65 -0.52
C THR A 361 13.76 10.45 -0.89
N LYS A 362 12.99 9.79 -0.03
CA LYS A 362 11.68 9.26 -0.41
C LYS A 362 10.65 10.36 -0.66
N ARG A 363 10.70 11.44 0.12
CA ARG A 363 9.86 12.63 -0.06
C ARG A 363 10.09 13.28 -1.43
N ASP A 364 11.36 13.49 -1.79
CA ASP A 364 11.75 14.02 -3.10
C ASP A 364 11.34 13.09 -4.24
N GLU A 365 11.56 11.78 -4.11
CA GLU A 365 11.13 10.80 -5.10
C GLU A 365 9.62 10.84 -5.37
N ILE A 366 8.82 11.01 -4.31
CA ILE A 366 7.37 11.13 -4.42
C ILE A 366 6.99 12.45 -5.11
N LYS A 367 7.64 13.55 -4.74
CA LYS A 367 7.42 14.86 -5.35
C LYS A 367 7.73 14.85 -6.85
N GLU A 368 8.89 14.33 -7.22
CA GLU A 368 9.31 14.16 -8.62
C GLU A 368 8.36 13.25 -9.41
N LEU A 369 7.85 12.19 -8.79
CA LEU A 369 6.83 11.34 -9.39
C LEU A 369 5.56 12.14 -9.72
N ILE A 370 5.05 12.95 -8.79
CA ILE A 370 3.83 13.73 -8.99
C ILE A 370 4.02 14.76 -10.11
N LEU A 371 5.14 15.50 -10.10
CA LEU A 371 5.47 16.47 -11.14
C LEU A 371 5.62 15.81 -12.51
N LYS A 372 6.22 14.62 -12.56
CA LYS A 372 6.32 13.82 -13.78
C LYS A 372 4.95 13.39 -14.30
N LEU A 373 4.05 12.93 -13.42
CA LEU A 373 2.69 12.54 -13.80
C LEU A 373 1.88 13.73 -14.30
N GLN A 374 2.00 14.90 -13.66
CA GLN A 374 1.42 16.15 -14.12
C GLN A 374 1.90 16.49 -15.54
N THR A 375 3.21 16.51 -15.75
CA THR A 375 3.81 16.82 -17.06
C THR A 375 3.30 15.86 -18.14
N GLN A 376 3.22 14.56 -17.83
CA GLN A 376 2.68 13.55 -18.75
C GLN A 376 1.22 13.79 -19.10
N GLN A 377 0.37 14.18 -18.13
CA GLN A 377 -1.04 14.46 -18.39
C GLN A 377 -1.21 15.72 -19.25
N GLN A 378 -0.45 16.77 -18.97
CA GLN A 378 -0.45 17.99 -19.76
C GLN A 378 -0.07 17.74 -21.23
N LEU A 379 1.02 16.99 -21.46
CA LEU A 379 1.45 16.62 -22.81
C LEU A 379 0.43 15.74 -23.55
N ASN A 380 -0.27 14.85 -22.84
CA ASN A 380 -1.32 14.04 -23.44
C ASN A 380 -2.54 14.89 -23.82
N LEU A 381 -2.88 15.89 -23.00
CA LEU A 381 -3.97 16.81 -23.26
C LEU A 381 -3.68 17.64 -24.52
N GLU A 382 -2.48 18.23 -24.61
CA GLU A 382 -2.02 19.00 -25.77
C GLU A 382 -2.01 18.16 -27.06
N ARG A 383 -1.59 16.88 -27.00
CA ARG A 383 -1.64 15.97 -28.16
C ARG A 383 -3.05 15.57 -28.56
N SER A 384 -4.00 15.55 -27.61
CA SER A 384 -5.38 15.16 -27.86
C SER A 384 -6.26 16.27 -28.45
N GLY A 385 -5.72 17.50 -28.58
CA GLY A 385 -6.46 18.65 -29.10
C GLY A 385 -7.62 19.12 -28.19
N GLN A 386 -7.71 18.58 -26.97
CA GLN A 386 -8.64 19.05 -25.95
C GLN A 386 -8.05 20.28 -25.26
N THR A 387 -8.33 21.47 -25.80
CA THR A 387 -8.17 22.70 -25.05
C THR A 387 -9.26 22.75 -23.98
N ASP A 388 -8.98 22.26 -22.77
CA ASP A 388 -9.78 22.65 -21.63
C ASP A 388 -9.52 24.15 -21.37
N SER A 389 -10.59 24.93 -21.46
CA SER A 389 -10.65 26.36 -21.13
C SER A 389 -10.46 26.58 -19.62
N CYS A 390 -9.27 26.27 -19.10
CA CYS A 390 -8.85 26.69 -17.75
C CYS A 390 -7.89 27.89 -17.78
N HIS A 391 -7.52 28.39 -18.96
CA HIS A 391 -7.11 29.78 -19.07
C HIS A 391 -8.38 30.63 -19.22
N SER A 392 -8.90 31.11 -18.09
CA SER A 392 -9.51 32.43 -18.10
C SER A 392 -8.34 33.42 -18.07
N PRO A 393 -8.05 34.16 -19.15
CA PRO A 393 -7.41 35.45 -18.97
C PRO A 393 -8.41 36.28 -18.17
N CYS A 394 -8.00 36.88 -17.05
CA CYS A 394 -8.78 37.98 -16.49
C CYS A 394 -8.88 39.05 -17.59
N GLU A 395 -10.01 39.11 -18.29
CA GLU A 395 -10.32 40.21 -19.19
C GLU A 395 -10.58 41.44 -18.34
N ASP A 396 -9.72 42.44 -18.53
CA ASP A 396 -9.87 43.80 -18.05
C ASP A 396 -11.24 44.35 -18.47
N THR A 397 -12.16 44.47 -17.53
CA THR A 397 -13.32 45.36 -17.67
C THR A 397 -13.14 46.52 -16.70
N LEU A 398 -12.41 47.54 -17.15
CA LEU A 398 -12.45 48.88 -16.58
C LEU A 398 -13.81 49.50 -16.95
N GLU A 399 -14.82 49.35 -16.09
CA GLU A 399 -16.06 50.13 -16.18
C GLU A 399 -16.21 50.99 -14.93
N SER A 400 -15.95 52.30 -15.15
CA SER A 400 -16.46 53.48 -14.45
C SER A 400 -16.60 53.45 -12.91
N ALA A 401 -15.74 54.23 -12.28
CA ALA A 401 -15.87 54.70 -10.91
C ALA A 401 -17.17 55.51 -10.71
N ASP A 402 -18.00 55.08 -9.76
CA ASP A 402 -19.04 55.92 -9.17
C ASP A 402 -18.40 56.85 -8.11
N LEU A 403 -18.47 58.15 -8.43
CA LEU A 403 -18.09 59.25 -7.56
C LEU A 403 -19.07 59.36 -6.39
N ILE A 404 -18.58 59.20 -5.15
CA ILE A 404 -19.30 59.64 -3.95
C ILE A 404 -18.99 61.13 -3.75
N PRO A 405 -19.99 62.03 -3.72
CA PRO A 405 -19.73 63.45 -3.46
C PRO A 405 -19.45 63.70 -1.96
N PRO A 406 -18.71 64.76 -1.62
CA PRO A 406 -18.39 65.06 -0.23
C PRO A 406 -19.62 65.61 0.50
N ILE A 407 -19.87 65.08 1.70
CA ILE A 407 -20.85 65.64 2.63
C ILE A 407 -20.25 66.93 3.21
N SER A 408 -20.93 68.03 2.96
CA SER A 408 -20.71 69.33 3.59
C SER A 408 -21.37 69.36 4.97
N SER A 409 -20.62 69.96 5.92
CA SER A 409 -21.02 70.52 7.22
C SER A 409 -21.12 69.57 8.40
#